data_AF-A0AAD7A930-F1
#
_entry.id   AF-A0AAD7A930-F1
#
_cell.length_a   1.000
_cell.length_b   1.000
_cell.length_c   1.000
_cell.angle_alpha   90.00
_cell.angle_beta   90.00
_cell.angle_gamma   90.00
#
_symmetry.space_group_name_H-M   'P 1'
#
loop_
_entity.id
_entity.type
_entity.pdbx_description
1 polymer ?
#
loop_
_entity_poly.entity_id
_entity_poly.type
_entity_poly.pdbx_seq_one_letter_code
_entity_poly.pdbx_strand_id
1 'polypeptide(L)'
;MLAPFVDFLEFGLLDGKRITPTGRSRRNTAGSSIIQVRYNDEAYAGVVCHLIQHRQTGISDTNHVILADISWMKRSNLTPLDDGKFPWDNYPQLGVETWQYNTFTEPNDEDFPPNVMPLDQIHCQIARGKISHTEPPLWMTVTMDR
;
A
#
# COMPACT_ATOMS: atom_id res chain seq x y z
N MET A 1 12.80 17.50 30.38
CA MET A 1 13.36 16.65 29.30
C MET A 1 12.29 15.62 28.96
N LEU A 2 11.66 15.68 27.79
CA LEU A 2 10.67 14.68 27.38
C LEU A 2 11.41 13.46 26.83
N ALA A 3 11.05 12.26 27.29
CA ALA A 3 11.59 11.00 26.79
C ALA A 3 11.06 10.75 25.35
N PRO A 4 11.81 10.02 24.50
CA PRO A 4 11.30 9.62 23.20
C PRO A 4 10.06 8.73 23.35
N PHE A 5 9.06 8.94 22.50
CA PHE A 5 7.87 8.10 22.46
C PHE A 5 7.38 7.91 21.02
N VAL A 6 6.72 6.77 20.81
CA VAL A 6 6.06 6.38 19.57
C VAL A 6 4.56 6.39 19.80
N ASP A 7 3.84 7.04 18.90
CA ASP A 7 2.39 6.95 18.78
C ASP A 7 2.02 6.08 17.58
N PHE A 8 1.04 5.19 17.78
CA PHE A 8 0.41 4.43 16.71
C PHE A 8 -0.93 5.08 16.37
N LEU A 9 -1.05 5.61 15.15
CA LEU A 9 -2.23 6.34 14.72
C LEU A 9 -3.30 5.39 14.20
N GLU A 10 -4.58 5.67 14.52
CA GLU A 10 -5.71 4.90 14.01
C GLU A 10 -5.96 5.12 12.51
N PHE A 11 -5.62 6.31 12.02
CA PHE A 11 -5.71 6.67 10.61
C PHE A 11 -4.78 7.84 10.27
N GLY A 12 -4.51 7.98 8.97
CA GLY A 12 -3.85 9.13 8.36
C GLY A 12 -4.72 9.72 7.26
N LEU A 13 -4.45 10.95 6.87
CA LEU A 13 -5.11 11.60 5.74
C LEU A 13 -4.13 11.74 4.58
N LEU A 14 -4.56 11.28 3.40
CA LEU A 14 -3.86 11.45 2.12
C LEU A 14 -4.86 12.04 1.13
N ASP A 15 -4.62 13.24 0.63
CA ASP A 15 -5.50 13.96 -0.31
C ASP A 15 -6.98 13.98 0.09
N GLY A 16 -7.23 14.20 1.39
CA GLY A 16 -8.58 14.22 1.96
C GLY A 16 -9.23 12.83 2.14
N LYS A 17 -8.53 11.74 1.80
CA LYS A 17 -8.97 10.37 2.02
C LYS A 17 -8.33 9.79 3.27
N ARG A 18 -9.10 8.98 3.99
CA ARG A 18 -8.64 8.30 5.20
C ARG A 18 -7.91 7.01 4.84
N ILE A 19 -6.63 6.92 5.19
CA ILE A 19 -5.88 5.66 5.21
C ILE A 19 -6.02 5.06 6.61
N THR A 20 -6.60 3.87 6.70
CA THR A 20 -6.77 3.16 7.97
C THR A 20 -5.92 1.90 7.94
N PRO A 21 -4.92 1.75 8.83
CA PRO A 21 -4.08 0.57 8.86
C PRO A 21 -4.89 -0.70 9.14
N THR A 22 -4.42 -1.81 8.61
CA THR A 22 -5.11 -3.10 8.74
C THR A 22 -5.13 -3.61 10.19
N GLY A 23 -4.14 -3.23 11.01
CA GLY A 23 -4.05 -3.51 12.44
C GLY A 23 -4.09 -5.02 12.81
N ARG A 24 -3.78 -5.34 14.07
CA ARG A 24 -3.94 -6.74 14.57
C ARG A 24 -5.41 -7.16 14.68
N SER A 25 -6.32 -6.21 14.95
CA SER A 25 -7.74 -6.48 15.22
C SER A 25 -8.70 -6.28 14.03
N ARG A 26 -8.23 -5.72 12.90
CA ARG A 26 -9.06 -5.37 11.73
C ARG A 26 -8.65 -6.07 10.43
N ARG A 27 -8.01 -7.25 10.53
CA ARG A 27 -7.47 -8.05 9.40
C ARG A 27 -8.45 -8.32 8.25
N ASN A 28 -9.76 -8.17 8.45
CA ASN A 28 -10.77 -8.55 7.46
C ASN A 28 -11.51 -7.39 6.79
N THR A 29 -11.28 -6.11 7.14
CA THR A 29 -12.21 -5.03 6.69
C THR A 29 -11.60 -3.71 6.22
N ALA A 30 -10.30 -3.47 6.35
CA ALA A 30 -9.73 -2.18 5.94
C ALA A 30 -9.40 -2.14 4.44
N GLY A 31 -10.41 -2.08 3.56
CA GLY A 31 -10.16 -1.77 2.13
C GLY A 31 -9.36 -0.47 1.92
N SER A 32 -9.48 0.47 2.87
CA SER A 32 -8.73 1.72 2.94
C SER A 32 -7.28 1.61 3.41
N SER A 33 -6.78 0.39 3.66
CA SER A 33 -5.36 0.14 4.01
C SER A 33 -4.48 -0.06 2.78
N ILE A 34 -5.09 -0.25 1.60
CA ILE A 34 -4.36 -0.63 0.40
C ILE A 34 -4.00 0.63 -0.37
N ILE A 35 -2.72 0.71 -0.72
CA ILE A 35 -2.12 1.90 -1.28
C ILE A 35 -1.23 1.54 -2.47
N GLN A 36 -0.96 2.54 -3.30
CA GLN A 36 0.08 2.50 -4.32
C GLN A 36 1.16 3.53 -3.99
N VAL A 37 2.41 3.15 -4.19
CA VAL A 37 3.57 4.05 -4.15
C VAL A 37 4.28 3.98 -5.49
N ARG A 38 4.76 5.14 -5.97
CA ARG A 38 5.71 5.19 -7.08
C ARG A 38 7.12 5.31 -6.53
N TYR A 39 7.97 4.34 -6.85
CA TYR A 39 9.34 4.26 -6.39
C TYR A 39 10.24 3.83 -7.55
N ASN A 40 11.30 4.57 -7.84
CA ASN A 40 12.16 4.35 -9.03
C ASN A 40 11.37 4.19 -10.33
N ASP A 41 10.37 5.06 -10.56
CA ASP A 41 9.45 5.04 -11.71
C ASP A 41 8.54 3.81 -11.84
N GLU A 42 8.57 2.90 -10.86
CA GLU A 42 7.68 1.74 -10.79
C GLU A 42 6.56 1.92 -9.77
N ALA A 43 5.38 1.37 -10.09
CA ALA A 43 4.24 1.35 -9.19
C ALA A 43 4.23 0.08 -8.32
N TYR A 44 4.14 0.25 -7.00
CA TYR A 44 4.07 -0.85 -6.04
C TYR A 44 2.77 -0.78 -5.26
N ALA A 45 2.06 -1.90 -5.17
CA ALA A 45 0.89 -2.04 -4.31
C ALA A 45 1.30 -2.58 -2.94
N GLY A 46 0.76 -1.98 -1.89
CA GLY A 46 1.06 -2.36 -0.52
C GLY A 46 -0.15 -2.28 0.39
N VAL A 47 -0.01 -2.87 1.57
CA VAL A 47 -0.98 -2.79 2.66
C VAL A 47 -0.33 -2.07 3.83
N VAL A 48 -0.95 -0.98 4.27
CA VAL A 48 -0.50 -0.24 5.47
C VAL A 48 -0.84 -1.07 6.71
N CYS A 49 0.20 -1.53 7.38
CA CYS A 49 0.14 -2.33 8.61
C CYS A 49 -0.01 -1.42 9.83
N HIS A 50 0.76 -0.33 9.88
CA HIS A 50 0.74 0.65 10.96
C HIS A 50 0.98 2.06 10.42
N LEU A 51 0.45 3.06 11.12
CA LEU A 51 0.86 4.45 10.99
C LEU A 51 1.54 4.87 12.30
N ILE A 52 2.74 5.40 12.19
CA ILE A 52 3.64 5.63 13.31
C ILE A 52 4.06 7.09 13.29
N GLN A 53 3.98 7.75 14.44
CA GLN A 53 4.58 9.05 14.66
C GLN A 53 5.59 8.91 15.79
N HIS A 54 6.83 9.33 15.54
CA HIS A 54 7.90 9.27 16.53
C HIS A 54 8.39 10.67 16.87
N ARG A 55 8.50 10.99 18.16
CA ARG A 55 9.08 12.24 18.65
C ARG A 55 10.41 11.96 19.34
N GLN A 56 11.46 12.63 18.87
CA GLN A 56 12.80 12.54 19.45
C GLN A 56 13.19 13.85 20.12
N THR A 57 13.77 13.73 21.33
CA THR A 57 14.29 14.86 22.07
C THR A 57 15.39 15.56 21.28
N GLY A 58 15.25 16.87 21.03
CA GLY A 58 16.24 17.66 20.30
C GLY A 58 16.04 17.75 18.78
N ILE A 59 15.03 17.05 18.23
CA ILE A 59 14.55 17.27 16.86
C ILE A 59 13.31 18.16 16.93
N SER A 60 13.23 19.19 16.08
CA SER A 60 12.11 20.15 16.14
C SER A 60 10.77 19.49 15.80
N ASP A 61 9.74 19.88 16.55
CA ASP A 61 8.35 19.42 16.34
C ASP A 61 7.77 19.82 14.97
N THR A 62 8.44 20.70 14.22
CA THR A 62 8.06 21.09 12.86
C THR A 62 8.20 19.97 11.84
N ASN A 63 8.94 18.89 12.15
CA ASN A 63 9.15 17.72 11.28
C ASN A 63 8.37 16.48 11.76
N HIS A 64 7.12 16.65 12.20
CA HIS A 64 6.23 15.54 12.53
C HIS A 64 5.84 14.73 11.27
N VAL A 65 6.75 13.90 10.80
CA VAL A 65 6.49 12.97 9.71
C VAL A 65 5.71 11.78 10.24
N ILE A 66 4.54 11.54 9.66
CA ILE A 66 3.83 10.27 9.86
C ILE A 66 4.47 9.25 8.94
N LEU A 67 4.90 8.14 9.51
CA LEU A 67 5.47 7.01 8.77
C LEU A 67 4.41 5.92 8.61
N ALA A 68 4.30 5.37 7.42
CA ALA A 68 3.53 4.17 7.12
C ALA A 68 4.46 2.96 7.10
N ASP A 69 4.14 1.96 7.91
CA ASP A 69 4.71 0.61 7.84
C ASP A 69 3.86 -0.22 6.87
N ILE A 70 4.49 -0.73 5.82
CA ILE A 70 3.86 -1.26 4.61
C ILE A 70 4.37 -2.67 4.33
N SER A 71 3.44 -3.60 4.13
CA SER A 71 3.73 -4.90 3.53
C SER A 71 3.41 -4.87 2.04
N TRP A 72 4.42 -5.04 1.20
CA TRP A 72 4.29 -4.98 -0.26
C TRP A 72 3.69 -6.26 -0.82
N MET A 73 2.78 -6.12 -1.79
CA MET A 73 2.23 -7.26 -2.52
C MET A 73 3.24 -7.77 -3.53
N LYS A 74 3.33 -9.10 -3.72
CA LYS A 74 4.17 -9.66 -4.79
C LYS A 74 3.45 -9.59 -6.13
N ARG A 75 4.11 -9.04 -7.15
CA ARG A 75 3.59 -9.03 -8.53
C ARG A 75 3.34 -10.47 -9.00
N SER A 76 2.27 -10.65 -9.77
CA SER A 76 2.00 -11.92 -10.45
C SER A 76 2.39 -11.82 -11.91
N ASN A 77 3.03 -12.86 -12.44
CA ASN A 77 3.23 -13.01 -13.89
C ASN A 77 2.02 -13.67 -14.58
N LEU A 78 0.98 -14.02 -13.82
CA LEU A 78 -0.22 -14.66 -14.34
C LEU A 78 -1.23 -13.60 -14.81
N THR A 79 -1.84 -13.88 -15.96
CA THR A 79 -2.91 -13.08 -16.54
C THR A 79 -4.25 -13.79 -16.34
N PRO A 80 -5.33 -13.07 -15.98
CA PRO A 80 -6.65 -13.67 -15.85
C PRO A 80 -7.33 -14.02 -17.19
N LEU A 81 -6.77 -13.58 -18.32
CA LEU A 81 -7.28 -13.85 -19.67
C LEU A 81 -6.18 -14.47 -20.53
N ASP A 82 -6.58 -15.40 -21.40
CA ASP A 82 -5.69 -16.24 -22.21
C ASP A 82 -5.03 -15.53 -23.40
N ASP A 83 -5.64 -14.45 -23.91
CA ASP A 83 -5.17 -13.74 -25.10
C ASP A 83 -4.24 -12.55 -24.79
N GLY A 84 -3.96 -12.31 -23.50
CA GLY A 84 -3.13 -11.20 -23.02
C GLY A 84 -3.72 -9.82 -23.30
N LYS A 85 -4.99 -9.73 -23.73
CA LYS A 85 -5.69 -8.46 -23.96
C LYS A 85 -6.78 -8.29 -22.93
N PHE A 86 -6.71 -7.21 -22.19
CA PHE A 86 -7.67 -6.93 -21.16
C PHE A 86 -8.70 -5.89 -21.62
N PRO A 87 -9.96 -6.00 -21.16
CA PRO A 87 -10.99 -4.99 -21.42
C PRO A 87 -10.58 -3.57 -21.00
N TRP A 88 -9.68 -3.46 -20.01
CA TRP A 88 -9.16 -2.20 -19.48
C TRP A 88 -7.91 -1.66 -20.20
N ASP A 89 -7.37 -2.36 -21.20
CA ASP A 89 -6.20 -1.87 -21.97
C ASP A 89 -6.51 -0.55 -22.70
N ASN A 90 -7.77 -0.33 -23.06
CA ASN A 90 -8.25 0.92 -23.64
C ASN A 90 -8.41 2.05 -22.61
N TYR A 91 -8.19 1.77 -21.33
CA TYR A 91 -8.36 2.69 -20.21
C TYR A 91 -7.13 2.68 -19.28
N PRO A 92 -5.93 3.05 -19.79
CA PRO A 92 -4.68 3.01 -19.03
C PRO A 92 -4.73 3.84 -17.74
N GLN A 93 -5.59 4.87 -17.69
CA GLN A 93 -5.83 5.70 -16.51
C GLN A 93 -6.36 4.92 -15.30
N LEU A 94 -6.92 3.71 -15.49
CA LEU A 94 -7.37 2.87 -14.38
C LEU A 94 -6.19 2.30 -13.58
N GLY A 95 -5.01 2.18 -14.18
CA GLY A 95 -3.82 1.59 -13.55
C GLY A 95 -4.09 0.19 -13.01
N VAL A 96 -4.65 -0.69 -13.85
CA VAL A 96 -5.02 -2.05 -13.44
C VAL A 96 -3.78 -2.93 -13.39
N GLU A 97 -3.54 -3.57 -12.25
CA GLU A 97 -2.40 -4.48 -12.04
C GLU A 97 -2.85 -5.78 -11.36
N THR A 98 -2.09 -6.87 -11.57
CA THR A 98 -2.35 -8.17 -10.96
C THR A 98 -1.24 -8.59 -10.00
N TRP A 99 -1.66 -9.18 -8.87
CA TRP A 99 -0.79 -9.53 -7.76
C TRP A 99 -1.09 -10.95 -7.28
N GLN A 100 -0.09 -11.58 -6.69
CA GLN A 100 -0.23 -12.89 -6.06
C GLN A 100 -1.20 -12.77 -4.88
N TYR A 101 -2.21 -13.64 -4.84
CA TYR A 101 -3.23 -13.58 -3.80
C TYR A 101 -2.64 -13.83 -2.40
N ASN A 102 -2.88 -12.91 -1.47
CA ASN A 102 -2.41 -12.99 -0.07
C ASN A 102 -0.89 -13.23 0.08
N THR A 103 -0.09 -12.85 -0.90
CA THR A 103 1.35 -13.05 -0.87
C THR A 103 2.06 -11.70 -0.82
N PHE A 104 2.90 -11.54 0.19
CA PHE A 104 3.60 -10.31 0.49
C PHE A 104 5.11 -10.55 0.50
N THR A 105 5.88 -9.48 0.39
CA THR A 105 7.34 -9.53 0.49
C THR A 105 7.80 -9.75 1.91
N GLU A 106 9.02 -10.27 2.05
CA GLU A 106 9.69 -10.26 3.34
C GLU A 106 10.14 -8.82 3.69
N PRO A 107 10.35 -8.51 4.98
CA PRO A 107 10.92 -7.23 5.37
C PRO A 107 12.31 -7.02 4.76
N ASN A 108 12.58 -5.81 4.23
CA ASN A 108 13.85 -5.40 3.62
C ASN A 108 14.25 -6.21 2.37
N ASP A 109 13.29 -6.67 1.60
CA ASP A 109 13.52 -7.18 0.24
C ASP A 109 14.06 -6.04 -0.65
N GLU A 110 15.26 -6.19 -1.21
CA GLU A 110 15.96 -5.16 -1.98
C GLU A 110 15.26 -4.82 -3.31
N ASP A 111 14.41 -5.73 -3.81
CA ASP A 111 13.64 -5.52 -5.05
C ASP A 111 12.39 -4.64 -4.83
N PHE A 112 12.13 -4.22 -3.59
CA PHE A 112 10.95 -3.46 -3.19
C PHE A 112 11.32 -2.16 -2.46
N PRO A 113 10.39 -1.19 -2.39
CA PRO A 113 10.62 0.02 -1.62
C PRO A 113 10.81 -0.30 -0.13
N PRO A 114 11.42 0.60 0.66
CA PRO A 114 11.49 0.45 2.10
C PRO A 114 10.11 0.17 2.71
N ASN A 115 10.02 -0.77 3.65
CA ASN A 115 8.75 -1.08 4.31
C ASN A 115 8.22 0.11 5.14
N VAL A 116 9.08 1.01 5.58
CA VAL A 116 8.69 2.20 6.33
C VAL A 116 8.94 3.43 5.46
N MET A 117 7.87 4.13 5.10
CA MET A 117 7.92 5.32 4.25
C MET A 117 7.09 6.46 4.84
N PRO A 118 7.45 7.73 4.59
CA PRO A 118 6.58 8.86 4.88
C PRO A 118 5.19 8.70 4.23
N LEU A 119 4.13 9.02 4.97
CA LEU A 119 2.74 8.91 4.50
C LEU A 119 2.49 9.75 3.24
N ASP A 120 3.17 10.88 3.10
CA ASP A 120 3.10 11.79 1.94
C ASP A 120 3.81 11.25 0.69
N GLN A 121 4.60 10.18 0.80
CA GLN A 121 5.14 9.46 -0.36
C GLN A 121 4.15 8.44 -0.94
N ILE A 122 3.03 8.21 -0.26
CA ILE A 122 1.97 7.36 -0.81
C ILE A 122 1.29 8.11 -1.94
N HIS A 123 1.29 7.52 -3.14
CA HIS A 123 0.73 8.16 -4.33
C HIS A 123 -0.79 8.21 -4.28
N CYS A 124 -1.44 7.07 -4.00
CA CYS A 124 -2.89 7.02 -3.86
C CYS A 124 -3.36 5.78 -3.08
N GLN A 125 -4.63 5.77 -2.69
CA GLN A 125 -5.31 4.54 -2.32
C GLN A 125 -5.66 3.73 -3.56
N ILE A 126 -5.76 2.41 -3.41
CA ILE A 126 -6.18 1.52 -4.50
C ILE A 126 -7.33 0.62 -4.04
N ALA A 127 -8.23 0.31 -4.97
CA ALA A 127 -9.24 -0.72 -4.78
C ALA A 127 -8.66 -2.08 -5.15
N ARG A 128 -9.12 -3.18 -4.51
CA ARG A 128 -8.79 -4.55 -4.91
C ARG A 128 -10.02 -5.41 -5.15
N GLY A 129 -9.93 -6.29 -6.13
CA GLY A 129 -10.84 -7.41 -6.36
C GLY A 129 -10.09 -8.75 -6.33
N LYS A 130 -10.80 -9.82 -5.95
CA LYS A 130 -10.28 -11.19 -6.07
C LYS A 130 -10.71 -11.78 -7.40
N ILE A 131 -9.76 -12.32 -8.15
CA ILE A 131 -10.01 -13.16 -9.33
C ILE A 131 -9.89 -14.63 -8.87
N SER A 132 -11.02 -15.33 -8.80
CA SER A 132 -11.08 -16.69 -8.25
C SER A 132 -11.08 -17.81 -9.28
N HIS A 133 -11.16 -17.49 -10.58
CA HIS A 133 -11.19 -18.49 -11.66
C HIS A 133 -9.80 -18.84 -12.21
N THR A 134 -8.74 -18.18 -11.74
CA THR A 134 -7.36 -18.55 -12.02
C THR A 134 -6.84 -19.52 -10.96
N GLU A 135 -5.87 -20.36 -11.32
CA GLU A 135 -5.18 -21.25 -10.38
C GLU A 135 -3.67 -20.98 -10.41
N PRO A 136 -3.09 -20.36 -9.37
CA PRO A 136 -3.73 -19.86 -8.15
C PRO A 136 -4.63 -18.61 -8.36
N PRO A 137 -5.51 -18.27 -7.40
CA PRO A 137 -6.27 -17.03 -7.41
C PRO A 137 -5.35 -15.80 -7.47
N LEU A 138 -5.86 -14.70 -8.02
CA LEU A 138 -5.13 -13.42 -8.12
C LEU A 138 -5.85 -12.29 -7.39
N TRP A 139 -5.09 -11.27 -6.99
CA TRP A 139 -5.61 -9.95 -6.74
C TRP A 139 -5.51 -9.10 -8.00
N MET A 140 -6.54 -8.30 -8.25
CA MET A 140 -6.56 -7.25 -9.25
C MET A 140 -6.75 -5.93 -8.53
N THR A 141 -5.90 -4.94 -8.81
CA THR A 141 -5.99 -3.61 -8.22
C THR A 141 -6.37 -2.57 -9.25
N VAL A 142 -7.02 -1.50 -8.81
CA VAL A 142 -7.33 -0.30 -9.60
C VAL A 142 -6.93 0.93 -8.80
N THR A 143 -6.29 1.89 -9.46
CA THR A 143 -5.95 3.17 -8.82
C THR A 143 -7.21 3.95 -8.48
N MET A 144 -7.21 4.63 -7.34
CA MET A 144 -8.26 5.60 -6.99
C MET A 144 -7.74 7.03 -7.11
N ASP A 145 -6.72 7.25 -7.93
CA ASP A 145 -6.21 8.57 -8.27
C ASP A 145 -7.25 9.35 -9.10
N ARG A 146 -7.25 10.68 -9.02
CA ARG A 146 -8.24 11.55 -9.69
C ARG A 146 -7.64 12.34 -10.82
#